data_AF-A0A8T4ULN4-F1
#
_entry.id   AF-A0A8T4ULN4-F1
#
_cell.length_a   1.000
_cell.length_b   1.000
_cell.length_c   1.000
_cell.angle_alpha   90.00
_cell.angle_beta   90.00
_cell.angle_gamma   90.00
#
_symmetry.space_group_name_H-M   'P 1'
#
loop_
_entity.id
_entity.type
_entity.pdbx_description
1 polymer ?
#
loop_
_entity_poly.entity_id
_entity_poly.type
_entity_poly.pdbx_seq_one_letter_code
_entity_poly.pdbx_strand_id
1 'polypeptide(L)'
;MILLLRPGILRTDNDNLIKELVSRPIETPVDDVSSAPVSSCGYEVINGNSYSAALQTLRAQYASAPEKYPHHPTIIVDDQIFPRPLTMLKNLEMRLAHPELLDVYLDSCTGIAYRANSRMSRLIPICSDLCALPKDFKDSFLPTPYASLQGTELDLSRSVYGQLLGFDAVLNHPFWLAVSNNDVPKLTRYRDLVFNTIFSDKATSSKAMGVFVRTNVTQDELRALFVKDLTLNSDLDGNSSLVNSACFLLLTPSSSQKSLEEK
;
A
#
# COMPACT_ATOMS: atom_id res chain seq x y z
N MET A 1 17.33 64.26 9.14
CA MET A 1 17.41 62.97 9.86
C MET A 1 16.34 62.07 9.26
N ILE A 2 16.74 61.14 8.39
CA ILE A 2 15.83 60.25 7.64
C ILE A 2 15.90 58.88 8.29
N LEU A 3 14.81 58.43 8.90
CA LEU A 3 14.65 57.12 9.50
C LEU A 3 14.20 56.13 8.41
N LEU A 4 15.12 55.24 8.01
CA LEU A 4 14.82 54.09 7.16
C LEU A 4 14.23 52.97 8.02
N LEU A 5 12.96 52.62 7.79
CA LEU A 5 12.33 51.43 8.34
C LEU A 5 12.78 50.19 7.56
N ARG A 6 13.30 49.18 8.27
CA ARG A 6 13.58 47.84 7.71
C ARG A 6 12.28 47.00 7.69
N PRO A 7 12.04 46.19 6.66
CA PRO A 7 10.93 45.25 6.64
C PRO A 7 11.27 44.02 7.49
N GLY A 8 10.44 43.74 8.49
CA GLY A 8 10.49 42.52 9.29
C GLY A 8 9.95 41.33 8.49
N ILE A 9 10.79 40.33 8.28
CA ILE A 9 10.39 39.03 7.75
C ILE A 9 9.82 38.21 8.91
N LEU A 10 8.52 37.99 8.92
CA LEU A 10 7.85 37.01 9.78
C LEU A 10 8.16 35.61 9.23
N ARG A 11 9.14 34.94 9.84
CA ARG A 11 9.28 33.47 9.74
C ARG A 11 8.24 32.85 10.66
N THR A 12 7.33 32.07 10.11
CA THR A 12 6.38 31.26 10.86
C THR A 12 7.07 29.98 11.35
N ASP A 13 7.12 29.79 12.66
CA ASP A 13 7.66 28.63 13.37
C ASP A 13 6.82 27.36 13.14
N ASN A 14 6.88 26.77 11.95
CA ASN A 14 6.31 25.43 11.68
C ASN A 14 7.36 24.30 11.75
N ASP A 15 8.63 24.60 12.03
CA ASP A 15 9.73 23.63 11.96
C ASP A 15 9.94 22.78 13.25
N ASN A 16 9.13 22.99 14.29
CA ASN A 16 9.36 22.36 15.61
C ASN A 16 8.43 21.19 15.97
N LEU A 17 7.55 20.73 15.06
CA LEU A 17 6.65 19.60 15.32
C LEU A 17 7.14 18.23 14.79
N ILE A 18 8.32 18.16 14.15
CA ILE A 18 8.82 16.92 13.50
C ILE A 18 10.07 16.32 14.21
N LYS A 19 10.56 16.90 15.32
CA LYS A 19 11.88 16.53 15.89
C LYS A 19 11.92 15.68 17.17
N GLU A 20 10.83 15.05 17.59
CA GLU A 20 10.87 14.03 18.66
C GLU A 20 10.38 12.65 18.19
N LEU A 21 10.94 12.15 17.08
CA LEU A 21 10.93 10.72 16.81
C LEU A 21 12.21 10.12 17.42
N VAL A 22 12.11 9.82 18.71
CA VAL A 22 13.06 8.96 19.43
C VAL A 22 13.22 7.66 18.64
N SER A 23 14.46 7.27 18.37
CA SER A 23 14.82 6.00 17.74
C SER A 23 14.35 4.84 18.62
N ARG A 24 13.11 4.39 18.40
CA ARG A 24 12.57 3.22 19.08
C ARG A 24 13.20 1.96 18.49
N PRO A 25 13.54 0.96 19.31
CA PRO A 25 13.88 -0.38 18.81
C PRO A 25 12.66 -0.91 18.03
N ILE A 26 12.81 -1.07 16.73
CA ILE A 26 11.75 -1.61 15.87
C ILE A 26 11.83 -3.13 16.01
N GLU A 27 10.89 -3.71 16.75
CA GLU A 27 10.67 -5.16 16.74
C GLU A 27 10.25 -5.56 15.33
N THR A 28 10.92 -6.57 14.76
CA THR A 28 10.47 -7.19 13.51
C THR A 28 9.02 -7.62 13.68
N PRO A 29 8.10 -7.23 12.78
CA PRO A 29 6.72 -7.68 12.84
C PRO A 29 6.73 -9.20 12.95
N VAL A 30 6.22 -9.73 14.06
CA VAL A 30 5.99 -11.16 14.19
C VAL A 30 4.97 -11.49 13.13
N ASP A 31 5.39 -12.14 12.06
CA ASP A 31 4.46 -12.66 11.06
C ASP A 31 3.49 -13.57 11.81
N ASP A 32 2.24 -13.14 11.82
CA ASP A 32 1.14 -13.70 12.58
C ASP A 32 1.08 -15.23 12.34
N VAL A 33 1.35 -15.97 13.41
CA VAL A 33 1.46 -17.42 13.38
C VAL A 33 0.03 -17.97 13.19
N SER A 34 -0.23 -18.55 12.01
CA SER A 34 -1.43 -19.35 11.73
C SER A 34 -2.75 -18.58 11.50
N SER A 35 -2.75 -17.53 10.69
CA SER A 35 -4.00 -17.06 10.06
C SER A 35 -4.33 -17.94 8.84
N ALA A 36 -5.59 -18.38 8.68
CA ALA A 36 -6.07 -19.01 7.45
C ALA A 36 -5.65 -18.18 6.22
N PRO A 37 -5.37 -18.81 5.05
CA PRO A 37 -4.97 -18.07 3.87
C PRO A 37 -6.05 -17.04 3.53
N VAL A 38 -5.67 -15.78 3.31
CA VAL A 38 -6.63 -14.69 3.05
C VAL A 38 -7.59 -15.00 1.89
N SER A 39 -7.15 -15.84 0.95
CA SER A 39 -7.94 -16.36 -0.16
C SER A 39 -9.22 -17.11 0.23
N SER A 40 -9.34 -17.61 1.46
CA SER A 40 -10.58 -18.25 1.93
C SER A 40 -11.56 -17.30 2.61
N CYS A 41 -11.17 -16.04 2.84
CA CYS A 41 -12.02 -15.06 3.52
C CYS A 41 -13.04 -14.43 2.57
N GLY A 42 -14.19 -14.03 3.11
CA GLY A 42 -15.03 -13.01 2.48
C GLY A 42 -14.42 -11.62 2.68
N TYR A 43 -15.05 -10.60 2.10
CA TYR A 43 -14.58 -9.22 2.25
C TYR A 43 -15.71 -8.19 2.23
N GLU A 44 -15.45 -7.06 2.87
CA GLU A 44 -16.20 -5.81 2.75
C GLU A 44 -15.25 -4.75 2.17
N VAL A 45 -15.75 -3.89 1.27
CA VAL A 45 -14.96 -2.82 0.65
C VAL A 45 -15.10 -1.54 1.47
N ILE A 46 -13.97 -0.99 1.90
CA ILE A 46 -13.88 0.28 2.62
C ILE A 46 -13.40 1.37 1.67
N ASN A 47 -14.15 2.45 1.55
CA ASN A 47 -13.77 3.61 0.74
C ASN A 47 -13.57 4.84 1.62
N GLY A 48 -12.66 5.71 1.21
CA GLY A 48 -12.46 7.04 1.78
C GLY A 48 -12.05 8.04 0.71
N ASN A 49 -12.29 9.33 0.96
CA ASN A 49 -11.84 10.41 0.09
C ASN A 49 -10.35 10.78 0.29
N SER A 50 -9.68 10.11 1.22
CA SER A 50 -8.26 10.17 1.52
C SER A 50 -7.83 8.82 2.11
N TYR A 51 -6.53 8.53 2.12
CA TYR A 51 -5.99 7.33 2.77
C TYR A 51 -6.30 7.34 4.28
N SER A 52 -6.12 8.50 4.94
CA SER A 52 -6.43 8.67 6.38
C SER A 52 -7.92 8.50 6.68
N ALA A 53 -8.82 8.97 5.81
CA ALA A 53 -10.26 8.77 5.97
C ALA A 53 -10.66 7.30 5.82
N ALA A 54 -10.13 6.60 4.79
CA ALA A 54 -10.38 5.16 4.62
C ALA A 54 -9.87 4.35 5.83
N LEU A 55 -8.72 4.75 6.42
CA LEU A 55 -8.19 4.13 7.63
C LEU A 55 -9.12 4.32 8.83
N GLN A 56 -9.68 5.52 9.00
CA GLN A 56 -10.62 5.76 10.09
C GLN A 56 -11.89 4.94 9.93
N THR A 57 -12.41 4.80 8.72
CA THR A 57 -13.56 3.94 8.43
C THR A 57 -13.24 2.48 8.76
N LEU A 58 -12.08 1.98 8.33
CA LEU A 58 -11.62 0.62 8.64
C LEU A 58 -11.56 0.39 10.16
N ARG A 59 -10.92 1.31 10.89
CA ARG A 59 -10.79 1.24 12.36
C ARG A 59 -12.14 1.27 13.05
N ALA A 60 -13.02 2.17 12.66
CA ALA A 60 -14.35 2.29 13.26
C ALA A 60 -15.20 1.03 13.02
N GLN A 61 -15.17 0.49 11.81
CA GLN A 61 -15.94 -0.72 11.45
C GLN A 61 -15.41 -1.95 12.19
N TYR A 62 -14.09 -2.15 12.21
CA TYR A 62 -13.48 -3.24 12.96
C TYR A 62 -13.78 -3.14 14.47
N ALA A 63 -13.63 -1.95 15.07
CA ALA A 63 -13.87 -1.74 16.50
C ALA A 63 -15.35 -1.93 16.89
N SER A 64 -16.28 -1.76 15.96
CA SER A 64 -17.72 -1.93 16.23
C SER A 64 -18.14 -3.40 16.41
N ALA A 65 -17.36 -4.35 15.88
CA ALA A 65 -17.65 -5.79 15.93
C ALA A 65 -16.38 -6.62 15.65
N PRO A 66 -15.35 -6.59 16.50
CA PRO A 66 -14.06 -7.26 16.24
C PRO A 66 -14.21 -8.77 16.01
N GLU A 67 -15.16 -9.41 16.68
CA GLU A 67 -15.51 -10.83 16.52
C GLU A 67 -16.04 -11.18 15.12
N LYS A 68 -16.56 -10.21 14.38
CA LYS A 68 -16.97 -10.36 12.97
C LYS A 68 -15.77 -10.38 12.03
N TYR A 69 -14.60 -9.92 12.46
CA TYR A 69 -13.40 -9.75 11.65
C TYR A 69 -12.19 -10.53 12.21
N PRO A 70 -12.34 -11.81 12.59
CA PRO A 70 -11.31 -12.57 13.34
C PRO A 70 -10.04 -12.84 12.53
N HIS A 71 -10.10 -12.69 11.20
CA HIS A 71 -8.98 -12.93 10.30
C HIS A 71 -8.40 -11.63 9.73
N HIS A 72 -8.97 -10.47 10.05
CA HIS A 72 -8.45 -9.23 9.53
C HIS A 72 -7.15 -8.85 10.26
N PRO A 73 -6.07 -8.55 9.53
CA PRO A 73 -4.77 -8.34 10.14
C PRO A 73 -4.73 -7.06 10.97
N THR A 74 -3.97 -7.11 12.05
CA THR A 74 -3.70 -5.97 12.92
C THR A 74 -2.21 -5.63 12.95
N ILE A 75 -1.86 -4.54 13.63
CA ILE A 75 -0.49 -4.14 13.96
C ILE A 75 -0.49 -3.47 15.33
N ILE A 76 0.62 -3.57 16.06
CA ILE A 76 0.86 -2.85 17.31
C ILE A 76 1.66 -1.58 17.01
N VAL A 77 1.13 -0.43 17.40
CA VAL A 77 1.82 0.88 17.33
C VAL A 77 1.61 1.56 18.67
N ASP A 78 2.70 1.90 19.37
CA ASP A 78 2.65 2.58 20.68
C ASP A 78 1.75 1.86 21.69
N ASP A 79 1.92 0.54 21.81
CA ASP A 79 1.13 -0.36 22.67
C ASP A 79 -0.38 -0.42 22.33
N GLN A 80 -0.80 0.12 21.19
CA GLN A 80 -2.17 0.06 20.70
C GLN A 80 -2.28 -0.88 19.50
N ILE A 81 -3.32 -1.71 19.51
CA ILE A 81 -3.65 -2.63 18.40
C ILE A 81 -4.55 -1.90 17.40
N PHE A 82 -4.12 -1.82 16.15
CA PHE A 82 -4.91 -1.24 15.06
C PHE A 82 -5.20 -2.29 13.99
N PRO A 83 -6.43 -2.37 13.44
CA PRO A 83 -6.63 -3.03 12.16
C PRO A 83 -5.86 -2.27 11.08
N ARG A 84 -5.26 -2.99 10.15
CA ARG A 84 -4.47 -2.40 9.06
C ARG A 84 -5.01 -2.83 7.70
N PRO A 85 -4.84 -1.99 6.66
CA PRO A 85 -5.05 -2.45 5.29
C PRO A 85 -4.24 -3.72 5.01
N LEU A 86 -4.68 -4.48 4.02
CA LEU A 86 -3.91 -5.63 3.53
C LEU A 86 -2.56 -5.15 2.96
N THR A 87 -1.57 -6.05 2.93
CA THR A 87 -0.34 -5.78 2.19
C THR A 87 -0.63 -5.89 0.69
N MET A 88 0.26 -5.40 -0.15
CA MET A 88 0.09 -5.53 -1.60
C MET A 88 0.01 -7.01 -2.01
N LEU A 89 0.88 -7.87 -1.46
CA LEU A 89 0.81 -9.32 -1.66
C LEU A 89 -0.58 -9.90 -1.33
N LYS A 90 -1.15 -9.53 -0.17
CA LYS A 90 -2.48 -9.97 0.24
C LYS A 90 -3.59 -9.45 -0.68
N ASN A 91 -3.47 -8.23 -1.23
CA ASN A 91 -4.40 -7.74 -2.27
C ASN A 91 -4.34 -8.60 -3.54
N LEU A 92 -3.15 -9.03 -3.97
CA LEU A 92 -3.01 -9.93 -5.13
C LEU A 92 -3.64 -11.30 -4.85
N GLU A 93 -3.44 -11.84 -3.64
CA GLU A 93 -4.06 -13.09 -3.19
C GLU A 93 -5.59 -13.00 -3.16
N MET A 94 -6.14 -11.88 -2.70
CA MET A 94 -7.58 -11.63 -2.73
C MET A 94 -8.12 -11.60 -4.16
N ARG A 95 -7.44 -10.93 -5.10
CA ARG A 95 -7.84 -10.92 -6.52
C ARG A 95 -7.75 -12.28 -7.19
N LEU A 96 -6.78 -13.12 -6.79
CA LEU A 96 -6.70 -14.50 -7.27
C LEU A 96 -7.88 -15.36 -6.80
N ALA A 97 -8.37 -15.11 -5.58
CA ALA A 97 -9.50 -15.83 -4.99
C ALA A 97 -10.87 -15.28 -5.44
N HIS A 98 -10.93 -13.98 -5.69
CA HIS A 98 -12.13 -13.20 -5.98
C HIS A 98 -11.87 -12.33 -7.22
N PRO A 99 -11.93 -12.90 -8.44
CA PRO A 99 -11.54 -12.21 -9.67
C PRO A 99 -12.34 -10.93 -9.97
N GLU A 100 -13.53 -10.77 -9.41
CA GLU A 100 -14.32 -9.53 -9.51
C GLU A 100 -13.61 -8.32 -8.88
N LEU A 101 -12.65 -8.53 -7.98
CA LEU A 101 -11.78 -7.48 -7.43
C LEU A 101 -10.77 -6.94 -8.44
N LEU A 102 -10.65 -7.53 -9.63
CA LEU A 102 -9.89 -6.92 -10.72
C LEU A 102 -10.49 -5.59 -11.17
N ASP A 103 -11.80 -5.37 -11.00
CA ASP A 103 -12.48 -4.12 -11.37
C ASP A 103 -12.44 -3.05 -10.25
N VAL A 104 -11.70 -3.31 -9.17
CA VAL A 104 -11.61 -2.44 -7.99
C VAL A 104 -10.17 -2.07 -7.75
N TYR A 105 -9.80 -0.78 -7.78
CA TYR A 105 -8.46 -0.38 -7.32
C TYR A 105 -8.35 -0.60 -5.80
N LEU A 106 -7.18 -1.05 -5.33
CA LEU A 106 -6.96 -1.41 -3.93
C LEU A 106 -5.66 -0.81 -3.41
N ASP A 107 -5.79 0.07 -2.42
CA ASP A 107 -4.68 0.54 -1.61
C ASP A 107 -4.23 -0.53 -0.62
N SER A 108 -2.99 -0.39 -0.15
CA SER A 108 -2.38 -1.34 0.78
C SER A 108 -1.65 -0.62 1.91
N CYS A 109 -1.28 -1.36 2.95
CA CYS A 109 -0.32 -0.90 3.96
C CYS A 109 1.13 -1.10 3.53
N THR A 110 1.37 -1.61 2.32
CA THR A 110 2.72 -1.68 1.75
C THR A 110 3.16 -0.28 1.37
N GLY A 111 4.21 0.19 2.03
CA GLY A 111 4.79 1.50 1.78
C GLY A 111 5.83 1.46 0.68
N ILE A 112 5.97 2.57 -0.03
CA ILE A 112 7.14 2.89 -0.83
C ILE A 112 7.73 4.21 -0.36
N ALA A 113 8.98 4.15 0.08
CA ALA A 113 9.76 5.32 0.42
C ALA A 113 10.67 5.73 -0.74
N TYR A 114 10.73 7.01 -1.02
CA TYR A 114 11.60 7.60 -2.04
C TYR A 114 12.69 8.43 -1.36
N ARG A 115 13.94 8.25 -1.81
CA ARG A 115 15.06 9.05 -1.33
C ARG A 115 15.16 10.36 -2.12
N ALA A 116 15.29 11.47 -1.42
CA ALA A 116 15.51 12.80 -1.98
C ALA A 116 16.63 12.82 -3.02
N ASN A 117 16.39 13.48 -4.15
CA ASN A 117 17.35 13.72 -5.23
C ASN A 117 18.04 12.44 -5.73
N SER A 118 17.30 11.33 -5.76
CA SER A 118 17.81 10.01 -6.10
C SER A 118 16.80 9.19 -6.91
N ARG A 119 17.25 8.07 -7.46
CA ARG A 119 16.40 7.01 -8.03
C ARG A 119 16.31 5.80 -7.10
N MET A 120 16.71 5.94 -5.84
CA MET A 120 16.56 4.90 -4.83
C MET A 120 15.18 4.97 -4.20
N SER A 121 14.58 3.79 -4.03
CA SER A 121 13.34 3.61 -3.29
C SER A 121 13.44 2.40 -2.36
N ARG A 122 12.57 2.34 -1.36
CA ARG A 122 12.48 1.21 -0.43
C ARG A 122 11.04 0.75 -0.34
N LEU A 123 10.83 -0.54 -0.58
CA LEU A 123 9.54 -1.20 -0.43
C LEU A 123 9.41 -1.76 0.98
N ILE A 124 8.32 -1.43 1.66
CA ILE A 124 8.07 -1.73 3.07
C ILE A 124 6.79 -2.55 3.14
N PRO A 125 6.85 -3.89 3.20
CA PRO A 125 5.66 -4.75 3.07
C PRO A 125 4.52 -4.39 4.03
N ILE A 126 4.87 -4.07 5.28
CA ILE A 126 3.98 -3.54 6.31
C ILE A 126 4.59 -2.25 6.82
N CYS A 127 3.99 -1.12 6.49
CA CYS A 127 4.46 0.19 6.94
C CYS A 127 3.63 0.69 8.12
N SER A 128 4.22 0.64 9.33
CA SER A 128 3.61 1.12 10.58
C SER A 128 3.16 2.56 10.48
N ASP A 129 3.99 3.43 9.92
CA ASP A 129 3.74 4.87 9.84
C ASP A 129 2.50 5.17 8.99
N LEU A 130 2.31 4.44 7.89
CA LEU A 130 1.07 4.51 7.09
C LEU A 130 -0.13 3.97 7.86
N CYS A 131 0.03 2.84 8.56
CA CYS A 131 -1.03 2.25 9.37
C CYS A 131 -1.44 3.13 10.55
N ALA A 132 -0.56 4.02 11.00
CA ALA A 132 -0.73 4.90 12.16
C ALA A 132 -1.11 6.34 11.79
N LEU A 133 -1.41 6.63 10.52
CA LEU A 133 -1.75 8.00 10.09
C LEU A 133 -2.87 8.60 10.95
N PRO A 134 -2.74 9.87 11.37
CA PRO A 134 -3.75 10.54 12.16
C PRO A 134 -4.98 10.86 11.30
N LYS A 135 -6.14 10.98 11.95
CA LYS A 135 -7.44 11.22 11.30
C LYS A 135 -7.46 12.50 10.44
N ASP A 136 -6.69 13.50 10.82
CA ASP A 136 -6.63 14.82 10.20
C ASP A 136 -5.44 15.00 9.24
N PHE A 137 -4.71 13.92 8.92
CA PHE A 137 -3.64 13.95 7.94
C PHE A 137 -4.14 14.40 6.56
N LYS A 138 -3.48 15.42 5.97
CA LYS A 138 -3.88 16.13 4.75
C LYS A 138 -2.72 16.40 3.78
N ASP A 139 -1.60 15.70 3.95
CA ASP A 139 -0.45 15.87 3.07
C ASP A 139 -0.41 14.81 1.96
N SER A 140 0.26 15.13 0.86
CA SER A 140 0.32 14.23 -0.29
C SER A 140 1.15 12.97 -0.06
N PHE A 141 2.02 12.99 0.94
CA PHE A 141 2.94 11.92 1.35
C PHE A 141 3.34 12.18 2.80
N LEU A 142 3.87 11.16 3.48
CA LEU A 142 4.43 11.32 4.82
C LEU A 142 5.92 11.68 4.72
N PRO A 143 6.37 12.84 5.26
CA PRO A 143 7.79 13.15 5.31
C PRO A 143 8.48 12.24 6.33
N THR A 144 9.30 11.31 5.87
CA THR A 144 10.00 10.35 6.73
C THR A 144 11.44 10.21 6.30
N PRO A 145 12.43 10.27 7.22
CA PRO A 145 13.83 10.05 6.85
C PRO A 145 14.03 8.70 6.16
N TYR A 146 14.49 8.70 4.91
CA TYR A 146 14.63 7.46 4.14
C TYR A 146 15.55 6.46 4.84
N ALA A 147 16.56 6.93 5.56
CA ALA A 147 17.52 6.08 6.28
C ALA A 147 16.93 5.35 7.50
N SER A 148 15.80 5.82 8.09
CA SER A 148 15.19 5.18 9.26
C SER A 148 14.26 4.01 8.91
N LEU A 149 13.87 3.89 7.64
CA LEU A 149 12.90 2.89 7.19
C LEU A 149 13.58 1.55 6.89
N GLN A 150 12.94 0.44 7.23
CA GLN A 150 13.42 -0.90 6.86
C GLN A 150 12.60 -1.46 5.70
N GLY A 151 13.24 -2.23 4.82
CA GLY A 151 12.57 -2.81 3.65
C GLY A 151 13.52 -3.14 2.51
N THR A 152 12.95 -3.61 1.41
CA THR A 152 13.71 -3.99 0.21
C THR A 152 14.08 -2.74 -0.57
N GLU A 153 15.39 -2.47 -0.65
CA GLU A 153 15.90 -1.36 -1.44
C GLU A 153 15.88 -1.67 -2.94
N LEU A 154 15.40 -0.71 -3.74
CA LEU A 154 15.21 -0.82 -5.18
C LEU A 154 15.85 0.39 -5.87
N ASP A 155 16.71 0.10 -6.82
CA ASP A 155 17.29 1.10 -7.73
C ASP A 155 16.40 1.24 -8.97
N LEU A 156 15.64 2.34 -9.03
CA LEU A 156 14.69 2.63 -10.10
C LEU A 156 15.36 2.94 -11.45
N SER A 157 16.69 2.95 -11.52
CA SER A 157 17.44 3.07 -12.78
C SER A 157 17.71 1.72 -13.46
N ARG A 158 17.54 0.60 -12.74
CA ARG A 158 17.90 -0.76 -13.22
C ARG A 158 16.77 -1.53 -13.89
N SER A 159 15.60 -0.93 -14.04
CA SER A 159 14.46 -1.59 -14.66
C SER A 159 13.54 -0.59 -15.36
N VAL A 160 12.41 -1.12 -15.83
CA VAL A 160 11.44 -0.46 -16.65
C VAL A 160 10.30 0.08 -15.78
N TYR A 161 10.24 1.39 -15.60
CA TYR A 161 9.19 2.05 -14.82
C TYR A 161 8.41 3.04 -15.69
N GLY A 162 7.15 3.29 -15.35
CA GLY A 162 6.28 4.24 -16.05
C GLY A 162 5.74 3.72 -17.39
N GLN A 163 5.84 2.42 -17.65
CA GLN A 163 5.30 1.79 -18.85
C GLN A 163 4.75 0.39 -18.55
N LEU A 164 3.81 -0.07 -19.38
CA LEU A 164 3.27 -1.42 -19.33
C LEU A 164 4.34 -2.46 -19.68
N LEU A 165 4.28 -3.63 -19.07
CA LEU A 165 5.26 -4.69 -19.18
C LEU A 165 4.75 -5.82 -20.09
N GLY A 166 5.66 -6.45 -20.82
CA GLY A 166 5.35 -7.68 -21.55
C GLY A 166 5.08 -8.86 -20.60
N PHE A 167 4.38 -9.88 -21.07
CA PHE A 167 4.03 -11.07 -20.29
C PHE A 167 5.21 -11.68 -19.52
N ASP A 168 6.34 -11.93 -20.19
CA ASP A 168 7.53 -12.48 -19.52
C ASP A 168 8.31 -11.44 -18.70
N ALA A 169 8.15 -10.15 -19.03
CA ALA A 169 8.83 -9.07 -18.32
C ALA A 169 8.29 -8.89 -16.91
N VAL A 170 7.00 -9.19 -16.66
CA VAL A 170 6.39 -9.10 -15.32
C VAL A 170 7.13 -9.99 -14.31
N LEU A 171 7.43 -11.25 -14.67
CA LEU A 171 8.06 -12.21 -13.76
C LEU A 171 9.52 -11.90 -13.45
N ASN A 172 10.15 -11.07 -14.27
CA ASN A 172 11.54 -10.67 -14.10
C ASN A 172 11.68 -9.23 -13.58
N HIS A 173 10.56 -8.53 -13.35
CA HIS A 173 10.58 -7.14 -12.93
C HIS A 173 10.89 -7.05 -11.43
N PRO A 174 12.01 -6.40 -11.01
CA PRO A 174 12.45 -6.40 -9.61
C PRO A 174 11.39 -5.90 -8.63
N PHE A 175 10.57 -4.95 -9.05
CA PHE A 175 9.50 -4.40 -8.21
C PHE A 175 8.34 -5.38 -7.99
N TRP A 176 7.94 -6.11 -9.05
CA TRP A 176 6.88 -7.11 -8.93
C TRP A 176 7.33 -8.28 -8.06
N LEU A 177 8.59 -8.70 -8.23
CA LEU A 177 9.22 -9.71 -7.37
C LEU A 177 9.31 -9.24 -5.91
N ALA A 178 9.72 -8.00 -5.66
CA ALA A 178 9.79 -7.47 -4.29
C ALA A 178 8.41 -7.42 -3.62
N VAL A 179 7.38 -6.97 -4.35
CA VAL A 179 5.99 -6.94 -3.86
C VAL A 179 5.42 -8.33 -3.62
N SER A 180 5.81 -9.32 -4.44
CA SER A 180 5.38 -10.70 -4.25
C SER A 180 6.21 -11.45 -3.21
N ASN A 181 7.11 -10.79 -2.47
CA ASN A 181 8.09 -11.43 -1.59
C ASN A 181 8.88 -12.55 -2.30
N ASN A 182 9.17 -12.37 -3.60
CA ASN A 182 9.79 -13.35 -4.50
C ASN A 182 8.98 -14.64 -4.70
N ASP A 183 7.68 -14.65 -4.40
CA ASP A 183 6.77 -15.76 -4.70
C ASP A 183 6.42 -15.76 -6.20
N VAL A 184 7.34 -16.30 -7.00
CA VAL A 184 7.22 -16.40 -8.46
C VAL A 184 5.99 -17.21 -8.89
N PRO A 185 5.66 -18.37 -8.28
CA PRO A 185 4.44 -19.10 -8.63
C PRO A 185 3.16 -18.28 -8.45
N LYS A 186 3.04 -17.52 -7.36
CA LYS A 186 1.88 -16.65 -7.13
C LYS A 186 1.83 -15.48 -8.10
N LEU A 187 2.97 -14.82 -8.34
CA LEU A 187 3.07 -13.76 -9.34
C LEU A 187 2.72 -14.26 -10.75
N THR A 188 3.12 -15.49 -11.09
CA THR A 188 2.76 -16.17 -12.34
C THR A 188 1.26 -16.31 -12.47
N ARG A 189 0.59 -16.87 -11.47
CA ARG A 189 -0.88 -17.01 -11.48
C ARG A 189 -1.59 -15.67 -11.59
N TYR A 190 -1.10 -14.65 -10.89
CA TYR A 190 -1.70 -13.31 -10.93
C TYR A 190 -1.53 -12.66 -12.30
N ARG A 191 -0.33 -12.74 -12.88
CA ARG A 191 -0.07 -12.28 -14.24
C ARG A 191 -0.99 -12.99 -15.23
N ASP A 192 -1.05 -14.31 -15.18
CA ASP A 192 -1.84 -15.10 -16.11
C ASP A 192 -3.32 -14.72 -16.02
N LEU A 193 -3.84 -14.55 -14.80
CA LEU A 193 -5.20 -14.03 -14.57
C LEU A 193 -5.41 -12.69 -15.27
N VAL A 194 -4.58 -11.67 -14.98
CA VAL A 194 -4.73 -10.33 -15.57
C VAL A 194 -4.66 -10.35 -17.09
N PHE A 195 -3.65 -11.01 -17.66
CA PHE A 195 -3.47 -11.07 -19.12
C PHE A 195 -4.62 -11.81 -19.79
N ASN A 196 -5.08 -12.93 -19.23
CA ASN A 196 -6.21 -13.68 -19.77
C ASN A 196 -7.51 -12.88 -19.70
N THR A 197 -7.71 -12.06 -18.67
CA THR A 197 -8.90 -11.21 -18.56
C THR A 197 -8.87 -10.01 -19.51
N ILE A 198 -7.74 -9.31 -19.65
CA ILE A 198 -7.63 -8.13 -20.55
C ILE A 198 -7.68 -8.57 -22.03
N PHE A 199 -7.03 -9.68 -22.37
CA PHE A 199 -6.84 -10.10 -23.77
C PHE A 199 -7.73 -11.27 -24.18
N SER A 200 -8.84 -11.50 -23.47
CA SER A 200 -9.76 -12.63 -23.73
C SER A 200 -10.25 -12.71 -25.19
N ASP A 201 -10.39 -11.56 -25.87
CA ASP A 201 -11.04 -11.47 -27.19
C ASP A 201 -10.17 -10.89 -28.32
N LYS A 202 -8.86 -10.62 -28.14
CA LYS A 202 -8.06 -9.95 -29.18
C LYS A 202 -6.63 -10.44 -29.31
N ALA A 203 -6.18 -10.45 -30.56
CA ALA A 203 -4.77 -10.53 -30.95
C ALA A 203 -3.95 -9.46 -30.20
N THR A 204 -3.27 -9.90 -29.15
CA THR A 204 -2.03 -9.36 -28.59
C THR A 204 -1.95 -7.84 -28.51
N SER A 205 -2.58 -7.23 -27.51
CA SER A 205 -1.76 -6.27 -26.77
C SER A 205 -0.74 -7.09 -26.01
N SER A 206 0.54 -6.87 -26.29
CA SER A 206 1.62 -7.64 -25.70
C SER A 206 1.96 -7.20 -24.27
N LYS A 207 1.28 -6.16 -23.73
CA LYS A 207 1.68 -5.50 -22.49
C LYS A 207 0.51 -5.18 -21.55
N ALA A 208 0.71 -5.44 -20.26
CA ALA A 208 -0.16 -5.05 -19.13
C ALA A 208 0.72 -4.90 -17.87
N MET A 209 0.12 -4.62 -16.70
CA MET A 209 0.81 -4.71 -15.40
C MET A 209 2.11 -3.88 -15.31
N GLY A 210 2.01 -2.58 -15.55
CA GLY A 210 3.12 -1.64 -15.37
C GLY A 210 3.44 -1.37 -13.90
N VAL A 211 4.56 -0.67 -13.69
CA VAL A 211 4.96 -0.15 -12.38
C VAL A 211 5.20 1.35 -12.49
N PHE A 212 4.35 2.14 -11.85
CA PHE A 212 4.34 3.59 -11.91
C PHE A 212 4.77 4.17 -10.56
N VAL A 213 6.00 4.66 -10.52
CA VAL A 213 6.64 5.16 -9.30
C VAL A 213 7.13 6.58 -9.50
N ARG A 214 7.35 7.31 -8.41
CA ARG A 214 7.97 8.63 -8.47
C ARG A 214 9.45 8.52 -8.80
N THR A 215 9.91 9.51 -9.53
CA THR A 215 11.32 9.77 -9.77
C THR A 215 11.59 11.25 -9.47
N ASN A 216 12.83 11.59 -9.09
CA ASN A 216 13.24 12.98 -8.86
C ASN A 216 12.46 13.69 -7.74
N VAL A 217 12.15 13.00 -6.65
CA VAL A 217 11.58 13.64 -5.44
C VAL A 217 12.61 14.58 -4.82
N THR A 218 12.21 15.76 -4.35
CA THR A 218 13.13 16.77 -3.79
C THR A 218 13.38 16.60 -2.30
N GLN A 219 12.58 15.75 -1.63
CA GLN A 219 12.72 15.38 -0.24
C GLN A 219 12.36 13.89 -0.07
N ASP A 220 12.67 13.32 1.10
CA ASP A 220 12.29 11.95 1.39
C ASP A 220 10.75 11.89 1.54
N GLU A 221 10.12 10.98 0.82
CA GLU A 221 8.66 10.82 0.79
C GLU A 221 8.29 9.36 1.07
N LEU A 222 7.34 9.11 1.97
CA LEU A 222 6.71 7.82 2.16
C LEU A 222 5.27 7.87 1.64
N ARG A 223 4.90 6.90 0.80
CA ARG A 223 3.57 6.76 0.19
C ARG A 223 3.06 5.34 0.32
N ALA A 224 1.75 5.17 0.23
CA ALA A 224 1.14 3.87 0.09
C ALA A 224 1.26 3.36 -1.35
N LEU A 225 1.53 2.08 -1.51
CA LEU A 225 1.42 1.38 -2.78
C LEU A 225 -0.03 0.91 -2.95
N PHE A 226 -0.56 1.05 -4.15
CA PHE A 226 -1.86 0.52 -4.53
C PHE A 226 -1.77 -0.23 -5.86
N VAL A 227 -2.76 -1.08 -6.12
CA VAL A 227 -2.90 -1.78 -7.40
C VAL A 227 -4.16 -1.25 -8.08
N LYS A 228 -4.03 -0.82 -9.34
CA LYS A 228 -5.15 -0.29 -10.12
C LYS A 228 -6.13 -1.39 -10.51
N ASP A 229 -7.33 -0.99 -10.90
CA ASP A 229 -8.28 -1.89 -11.54
C ASP A 229 -7.82 -2.32 -12.95
N LEU A 230 -8.59 -3.21 -13.56
CA LEU A 230 -8.32 -3.80 -14.86
C LEU A 230 -8.44 -2.78 -16.00
N THR A 231 -9.29 -1.75 -15.86
CA THR A 231 -9.42 -0.68 -16.86
C THR A 231 -8.13 0.13 -17.00
N LEU A 232 -7.33 0.13 -15.94
CA LEU A 232 -5.98 0.70 -15.88
C LEU A 232 -4.91 -0.40 -15.77
N ASN A 233 -5.11 -1.53 -16.45
CA ASN A 233 -4.15 -2.62 -16.66
C ASN A 233 -3.62 -3.31 -15.40
N SER A 234 -4.28 -3.15 -14.26
CA SER A 234 -3.85 -3.72 -12.99
C SER A 234 -2.42 -3.31 -12.58
N ASP A 235 -2.04 -2.07 -12.87
CA ASP A 235 -0.71 -1.54 -12.58
C ASP A 235 -0.43 -1.41 -11.08
N LEU A 236 0.83 -1.58 -10.68
CA LEU A 236 1.30 -1.11 -9.37
C LEU A 236 1.62 0.37 -9.45
N ASP A 237 1.09 1.16 -8.52
CA ASP A 237 1.31 2.60 -8.50
C ASP A 237 1.70 3.06 -7.09
N GLY A 238 2.82 3.78 -7.03
CA GLY A 238 3.40 4.39 -5.83
C GLY A 238 3.48 5.91 -5.90
N ASN A 239 2.86 6.53 -6.90
CA ASN A 239 2.88 7.97 -7.14
C ASN A 239 1.61 8.68 -6.61
N SER A 240 0.55 7.95 -6.26
CA SER A 240 -0.66 8.59 -5.76
C SER A 240 -0.42 9.39 -4.48
N SER A 241 -1.22 10.44 -4.35
CA SER A 241 -1.26 11.30 -3.19
C SER A 241 -2.07 10.66 -2.08
N LEU A 242 -1.60 10.70 -0.83
CA LEU A 242 -2.33 10.18 0.33
C LEU A 242 -3.63 10.94 0.62
N VAL A 243 -3.83 12.13 0.04
CA VAL A 243 -5.10 12.89 0.11
C VAL A 243 -6.09 12.49 -0.97
N ASN A 244 -5.71 11.65 -1.93
CA ASN A 244 -6.63 11.11 -2.92
C ASN A 244 -7.47 9.99 -2.30
N SER A 245 -8.57 9.64 -2.96
CA SER A 245 -9.40 8.51 -2.53
C SER A 245 -8.59 7.24 -2.32
N ALA A 246 -8.98 6.48 -1.31
CA ALA A 246 -8.38 5.19 -1.00
C ALA A 246 -9.45 4.11 -0.82
N CYS A 247 -9.07 2.88 -1.18
CA CYS A 247 -9.94 1.70 -1.13
C CYS A 247 -9.22 0.55 -0.43
N PHE A 248 -9.82 -0.02 0.61
CA PHE A 248 -9.29 -1.16 1.37
C PHE A 248 -10.27 -2.33 1.39
N LEU A 249 -9.74 -3.53 1.67
CA LEU A 249 -10.53 -4.70 2.00
C LEU A 249 -10.53 -4.95 3.51
N LEU A 250 -11.72 -5.12 4.07
CA LEU A 250 -11.94 -5.62 5.43
C LEU A 250 -12.34 -7.10 5.33
N LEU A 251 -11.55 -7.99 5.93
CA LEU A 251 -11.74 -9.44 5.77
C LEU A 251 -12.84 -9.96 6.69
N THR A 252 -13.79 -10.71 6.14
CA THR A 252 -14.87 -11.38 6.88
C THR A 252 -14.71 -12.89 6.81
N PRO A 253 -15.35 -13.65 7.72
CA PRO A 253 -15.53 -15.09 7.54
C PRO A 253 -16.14 -15.40 6.17
N SER A 254 -15.75 -16.53 5.59
CA SER A 254 -16.35 -17.01 4.34
C SER A 254 -17.85 -17.26 4.56
N SER A 255 -18.71 -16.80 3.66
CA SER A 255 -20.14 -17.14 3.67
C SER A 255 -20.38 -18.65 3.63
N SER A 256 -19.40 -19.42 3.14
CA SER A 256 -19.43 -20.89 3.05
C SER A 256 -19.25 -21.63 4.38
N GLN A 257 -18.98 -20.93 5.49
CA GLN A 257 -18.85 -21.57 6.82
C GLN A 257 -20.13 -21.57 7.66
N LYS A 258 -21.25 -21.05 7.15
CA LYS A 258 -22.57 -21.22 7.78
C LYS A 258 -23.14 -22.63 7.54
N SER A 259 -22.57 -23.64 8.19
CA SER A 259 -23.28 -24.82 8.73
C SER A 259 -22.25 -25.87 9.16
N LEU A 260 -21.99 -25.98 10.46
CA LEU A 260 -21.53 -27.22 11.09
C LEU A 260 -21.63 -27.23 12.63
N GLU A 261 -22.01 -26.12 13.28
CA GLU A 261 -22.19 -26.07 14.75
C GLU A 261 -23.64 -26.21 15.25
N GLU A 262 -24.59 -26.62 14.39
CA GLU A 262 -25.93 -27.02 14.82
C GLU A 262 -26.23 -28.45 14.37
N LYS A 263 -25.67 -29.44 15.08
CA LYS A 263 -26.18 -30.81 15.18
C LYS A 263 -25.96 -31.38 16.57
#